data_AF-A0A9D0XSE8-F1
#
_entry.id   AF-A0A9D0XSE8-F1
#
_cell.length_a   1.000
_cell.length_b   1.000
_cell.length_c   1.000
_cell.angle_alpha   90.00
_cell.angle_beta   90.00
_cell.angle_gamma   90.00
#
_symmetry.space_group_name_H-M   'P 1'
#
loop_
_entity.id
_entity.type
_entity.pdbx_description
1 polymer ?
#
loop_
_entity_poly.entity_id
_entity_poly.type
_entity_poly.pdbx_seq_one_letter_code
_entity_poly.pdbx_strand_id
1 'polypeptide(L)'
;KYDLEVDCPVDGNGNYVAGTPLFEGENVLKVDDHVLDVLKEHNALVHIEVIEHSYPHCWRTKTPLIFRATPQWFISMTEGGLREKAMGAIPKVEWIPEWGQNRIEGMVDGRPDWCISRQRFWGVPITIFVHKVTGEMHPRTTELMEDVAKLVEVKSIDAWYDLDVASLLGDEADDYEQVTDILDVWFDSGISHFTVLGQREELRAPADLYLEGSDQHRGWFQSSLLTALATDGEAPYKQVLTHGFTVDKDGKKMSKSKGNVVAPQQIANKLGADILRLWISAADYRYEMTVSDEIISRTADSYRRIRNTARFLLANINGFNPETDMVAYDDLLPLDKWAIGHAAKLQQEIVEAYDAYNFHNIYQAMTHFCSIELGSFYLDVIKDRQYTCKADGLPRRSAQTALYHIVEALTRWMAPILSFTAEEIWKEIPGNHSETVFVSTWYEGLTALDESTQMNSEYWADMMAVRSAVAKQLEQLRNDKVIKGSLTAEVTLYCDDAIFSKLSMLEDELRFVLITSDATLKPISDKTDSAIESEMPGLWIDAGATDKVKCARCWHHREEVGKIAEHPELCQRCVDNIDESGEGEVRHFA
;
A
#
# COMPACT_ATOMS: atom_id res chain seq x y z
N LYS A 1 -28.59 8.60 39.36
CA LYS A 1 -27.74 8.15 40.50
C LYS A 1 -28.26 8.61 41.86
N TYR A 2 -28.74 9.85 41.99
CA TYR A 2 -29.17 10.42 43.27
C TYR A 2 -30.63 10.93 43.27
N ASP A 3 -31.43 10.51 42.29
CA ASP A 3 -32.85 10.90 42.16
C ASP A 3 -33.07 12.42 42.28
N LEU A 4 -32.38 13.18 41.43
CA LEU A 4 -32.47 14.63 41.38
C LEU A 4 -33.44 15.03 40.27
N GLU A 5 -34.35 15.95 40.59
CA GLU A 5 -35.22 16.57 39.61
C GLU A 5 -34.41 17.34 38.55
N VAL A 6 -34.80 17.20 37.29
CA VAL A 6 -34.16 17.93 36.19
C VAL A 6 -34.87 19.27 36.04
N ASP A 7 -34.35 20.30 36.71
CA ASP A 7 -34.78 21.69 36.50
C ASP A 7 -33.89 22.37 35.47
N CYS A 8 -34.49 22.89 34.40
CA CYS A 8 -33.79 23.59 33.33
C CYS A 8 -34.58 24.83 32.90
N PRO A 9 -34.43 25.97 33.60
CA PRO A 9 -35.27 27.14 33.40
C PRO A 9 -34.85 27.98 32.18
N VAL A 10 -34.23 27.39 31.15
CA VAL A 10 -33.67 28.09 29.99
C VAL A 10 -34.24 27.53 28.68
N ASP A 11 -34.61 28.40 27.75
CA ASP A 11 -35.26 28.05 26.49
C ASP A 11 -34.28 27.72 25.32
N GLY A 12 -34.86 27.52 24.13
CA GLY A 12 -34.17 27.33 22.83
C GLY A 12 -33.15 28.40 22.46
N ASN A 13 -33.40 29.63 22.88
CA ASN A 13 -32.66 30.82 22.51
C ASN A 13 -31.65 31.25 23.58
N GLY A 14 -31.56 30.48 24.68
CA GLY A 14 -30.70 30.80 25.81
C GLY A 14 -31.28 31.89 26.72
N ASN A 15 -32.61 32.04 26.78
CA ASN A 15 -33.28 32.95 27.70
C ASN A 15 -33.96 32.17 28.83
N TYR A 16 -34.08 32.77 30.02
CA TYR A 16 -34.86 32.17 31.09
C TYR A 16 -36.35 32.12 30.74
N VAL A 17 -37.00 30.98 31.01
CA VAL A 17 -38.40 30.74 30.65
C VAL A 17 -39.36 31.59 31.50
N ALA A 18 -40.58 31.80 31.00
CA ALA A 18 -41.64 32.49 31.72
C ALA A 18 -41.91 31.82 33.08
N GLY A 19 -42.04 32.61 34.14
CA GLY A 19 -42.20 32.13 35.52
C GLY A 19 -40.89 31.83 36.25
N THR A 20 -39.72 31.98 35.61
CA THR A 20 -38.43 31.86 36.30
C THR A 20 -38.24 33.04 37.26
N PRO A 21 -38.13 32.82 38.58
CA PRO A 21 -37.97 33.91 39.54
C PRO A 21 -36.72 34.76 39.22
N LEU A 22 -36.87 36.08 39.35
CA LEU A 22 -35.82 37.11 39.26
C LEU A 22 -35.22 37.37 37.86
N PHE A 23 -35.18 36.38 36.97
CA PHE A 23 -34.43 36.49 35.70
C PHE A 23 -35.26 36.18 34.44
N GLU A 24 -36.59 36.09 34.58
CA GLU A 24 -37.51 35.79 33.47
C GLU A 24 -37.20 36.61 32.21
N GLY A 25 -37.04 35.92 31.07
CA GLY A 25 -36.81 36.53 29.76
C GLY A 25 -35.39 37.03 29.50
N GLU A 26 -34.50 37.03 30.51
CA GLU A 26 -33.11 37.46 30.33
C GLU A 26 -32.25 36.38 29.68
N ASN A 27 -31.28 36.82 28.87
CA ASN A 27 -30.37 35.91 28.20
C ASN A 27 -29.24 35.48 29.15
N VAL A 28 -28.98 34.17 29.23
CA VAL A 28 -28.00 33.59 30.17
C VAL A 28 -26.58 34.10 29.96
N LEU A 29 -26.22 34.59 28.77
CA LEU A 29 -24.89 35.15 28.49
C LEU A 29 -24.77 36.64 28.87
N LYS A 30 -25.86 37.26 29.33
CA LYS A 30 -25.93 38.70 29.66
C LYS A 30 -26.48 38.97 31.06
N VAL A 31 -26.91 37.93 31.77
CA VAL A 31 -27.57 38.03 33.07
C VAL A 31 -26.57 38.21 34.23
N ASP A 32 -25.28 37.96 34.00
CA ASP A 32 -24.27 37.85 35.07
C ASP A 32 -24.25 39.06 36.01
N ASP A 33 -24.29 40.29 35.49
CA ASP A 33 -24.30 41.51 36.32
C ASP A 33 -25.56 41.58 37.21
N HIS A 34 -26.72 41.22 36.68
CA HIS A 34 -27.98 41.21 37.45
C HIS A 34 -27.98 40.11 38.51
N VAL A 35 -27.46 38.91 38.20
CA VAL A 35 -27.28 37.83 39.18
C VAL A 35 -26.37 38.30 40.32
N LEU A 36 -25.28 38.99 40.01
CA LEU A 36 -24.35 39.52 41.01
C LEU A 36 -25.01 40.56 41.92
N ASP A 37 -25.85 41.44 41.38
CA ASP A 37 -26.57 42.44 42.15
C ASP A 37 -27.59 41.79 43.10
N VAL A 38 -28.37 40.82 42.62
CA VAL A 38 -29.28 40.02 43.46
C VAL A 38 -28.53 39.31 44.60
N LEU A 39 -27.37 38.70 44.31
CA LEU A 39 -26.56 38.03 45.33
C LEU A 39 -26.01 39.01 46.38
N LYS A 40 -25.64 40.24 45.98
CA LYS A 40 -25.25 41.31 46.92
C LYS A 40 -26.42 41.72 47.80
N GLU A 41 -27.59 41.96 47.22
CA GLU A 41 -28.81 42.36 47.95
C GLU A 41 -29.18 41.34 49.03
N HIS A 42 -29.01 40.04 48.74
CA HIS A 42 -29.32 38.96 49.66
C HIS A 42 -28.16 38.59 50.61
N ASN A 43 -27.05 39.34 50.60
CA ASN A 43 -25.82 39.03 51.35
C ASN A 43 -25.29 37.60 51.12
N ALA A 44 -25.48 37.06 49.90
CA ALA A 44 -25.04 35.73 49.48
C ALA A 44 -23.73 35.76 48.66
N LEU A 45 -23.27 36.95 48.23
CA LEU A 45 -22.01 37.09 47.50
C LEU A 45 -20.80 37.10 48.46
N VAL A 46 -19.99 36.04 48.41
CA VAL A 46 -18.79 35.91 49.25
C VAL A 46 -17.55 36.55 48.61
N HIS A 47 -17.36 36.35 47.30
CA HIS A 47 -16.20 36.85 46.55
C HIS A 47 -16.56 37.02 45.07
N ILE A 48 -15.94 38.00 44.41
CA ILE A 48 -16.08 38.24 42.97
C ILE A 48 -14.69 38.51 42.38
N GLU A 49 -14.35 37.76 41.33
CA GLU A 49 -13.08 37.88 40.63
C GLU A 49 -13.25 37.43 39.18
N VAL A 50 -12.53 38.09 38.26
CA VAL A 50 -12.49 37.72 36.84
C VAL A 50 -11.36 36.72 36.63
N ILE A 51 -11.67 35.58 36.03
CA ILE A 51 -10.71 34.51 35.72
C ILE A 51 -10.57 34.29 34.22
N GLU A 52 -9.40 33.85 33.78
CA GLU A 52 -9.15 33.41 32.41
C GLU A 52 -9.05 31.88 32.36
N HIS A 53 -9.89 31.24 31.54
CA HIS A 53 -9.90 29.79 31.39
C HIS A 53 -10.35 29.35 29.99
N SER A 54 -10.23 28.06 29.69
CA SER A 54 -10.78 27.49 28.45
C SER A 54 -12.29 27.28 28.58
N TYR A 55 -13.06 27.82 27.64
CA TYR A 55 -14.53 27.68 27.60
C TYR A 55 -15.00 27.15 26.24
N PRO A 56 -15.98 26.24 26.19
CA PRO A 56 -16.47 25.68 24.94
C PRO A 56 -17.17 26.74 24.07
N HIS A 57 -16.77 26.82 22.81
CA HIS A 57 -17.37 27.71 21.81
C HIS A 57 -17.82 26.91 20.59
N CYS A 58 -18.91 27.36 19.96
CA CYS A 58 -19.35 26.80 18.70
C CYS A 58 -18.22 26.93 17.66
N TRP A 59 -17.75 25.81 17.12
CA TRP A 59 -16.61 25.79 16.20
C TRP A 59 -16.86 26.59 14.91
N ARG A 60 -18.13 26.80 14.53
CA ARG A 60 -18.55 27.55 13.35
C ARG A 60 -18.78 29.04 13.62
N THR A 61 -19.64 29.38 14.58
CA THR A 61 -20.02 30.77 14.87
C THR A 61 -19.10 31.46 15.87
N LYS A 62 -18.24 30.70 16.57
CA LYS A 62 -17.35 31.17 17.64
C LYS A 62 -18.08 31.79 18.83
N THR A 63 -19.37 31.51 19.00
CA THR A 63 -20.17 31.94 20.16
C THR A 63 -20.00 30.98 21.35
N PRO A 64 -20.08 31.45 22.61
CA PRO A 64 -20.04 30.58 23.80
C PRO A 64 -21.16 29.54 23.75
N LEU A 65 -20.87 28.33 24.22
CA LEU A 65 -21.87 27.25 24.37
C LEU A 65 -22.42 27.20 25.79
N ILE A 66 -23.67 26.76 25.93
CA ILE A 66 -24.28 26.44 27.23
C ILE A 66 -24.70 24.97 27.24
N PHE A 67 -24.72 24.37 28.42
CA PHE A 67 -25.25 23.02 28.61
C PHE A 67 -26.70 23.11 29.08
N ARG A 68 -27.60 22.43 28.35
CA ARG A 68 -29.03 22.41 28.61
C ARG A 68 -29.56 20.99 28.52
N ALA A 69 -30.50 20.62 29.38
CA ALA A 69 -31.24 19.38 29.23
C ALA A 69 -32.24 19.54 28.06
N THR A 70 -32.27 18.55 27.16
CA THR A 70 -33.22 18.49 26.06
C THR A 70 -33.67 17.04 25.88
N PRO A 71 -34.94 16.78 25.54
CA PRO A 71 -35.38 15.46 25.10
C PRO A 71 -34.56 15.01 23.88
N GLN A 72 -34.04 13.79 23.90
CA GLN A 72 -33.24 13.20 22.83
C GLN A 72 -33.51 11.70 22.77
N TRP A 73 -33.27 11.10 21.60
CA TRP A 73 -33.42 9.68 21.34
C TRP A 73 -32.10 8.95 21.50
N PHE A 74 -32.12 7.85 22.25
CA PHE A 74 -30.93 7.08 22.57
C PHE A 74 -31.12 5.60 22.23
N ILE A 75 -30.05 4.97 21.74
CA ILE A 75 -29.91 3.52 21.75
C ILE A 75 -29.21 3.15 23.04
N SER A 76 -29.86 2.32 23.87
CA SER A 76 -29.26 1.87 25.12
C SER A 76 -28.08 0.93 24.85
N MET A 77 -26.96 1.20 25.51
CA MET A 77 -25.79 0.32 25.49
C MET A 77 -25.93 -0.82 26.50
N THR A 78 -26.78 -0.66 27.51
CA THR A 78 -26.96 -1.63 28.61
C THR A 78 -28.23 -2.45 28.45
N GLU A 79 -29.35 -1.82 28.12
CA GLU A 79 -30.61 -2.52 27.92
C GLU A 79 -30.51 -3.36 26.64
N GLY A 80 -30.85 -4.65 26.72
CA GLY A 80 -30.65 -5.61 25.62
C GLY A 80 -29.21 -6.13 25.47
N GLY A 81 -28.29 -5.76 26.37
CA GLY A 81 -26.94 -6.32 26.45
C GLY A 81 -26.01 -5.94 25.30
N LEU A 82 -26.27 -4.83 24.60
CA LEU A 82 -25.53 -4.45 23.39
C LEU A 82 -24.03 -4.27 23.65
N ARG A 83 -23.64 -3.64 24.78
CA ARG A 83 -22.23 -3.52 25.18
C ARG A 83 -21.58 -4.88 25.37
N GLU A 84 -22.22 -5.80 26.07
CA GLU A 84 -21.69 -7.15 26.31
C GLU A 84 -21.51 -7.93 25.01
N LYS A 85 -22.50 -7.88 24.12
CA LYS A 85 -22.41 -8.46 22.77
C LYS A 85 -21.24 -7.89 21.99
N ALA A 86 -21.05 -6.57 22.02
CA ALA A 86 -19.94 -5.91 21.34
C ALA A 86 -18.58 -6.34 21.91
N MET A 87 -18.42 -6.32 23.23
CA MET A 87 -17.19 -6.78 23.88
C MET A 87 -16.91 -8.26 23.63
N GLY A 88 -17.93 -9.10 23.43
CA GLY A 88 -17.77 -10.51 23.05
C GLY A 88 -17.51 -10.74 21.56
N ALA A 89 -17.87 -9.80 20.69
CA ALA A 89 -17.68 -9.89 19.25
C ALA A 89 -16.32 -9.35 18.79
N ILE A 90 -15.82 -8.28 19.43
CA ILE A 90 -14.55 -7.61 19.06
C ILE A 90 -13.36 -8.60 18.95
N PRO A 91 -13.13 -9.53 19.91
CA PRO A 91 -12.01 -10.47 19.82
C PRO A 91 -12.13 -11.53 18.71
N LYS A 92 -13.29 -11.64 18.06
CA LYS A 92 -13.53 -12.57 16.94
C LYS A 92 -13.24 -11.94 15.58
N VAL A 93 -13.02 -10.63 15.55
CA VAL A 93 -12.61 -9.87 14.36
C VAL A 93 -11.10 -9.80 14.34
N GLU A 94 -10.51 -9.95 13.15
CA GLU A 94 -9.07 -9.72 12.96
C GLU A 94 -8.79 -8.22 12.82
N TRP A 95 -7.95 -7.68 13.70
CA TRP A 95 -7.60 -6.25 13.72
C TRP A 95 -6.20 -6.03 13.19
N ILE A 96 -6.08 -5.22 12.13
CA ILE A 96 -4.82 -4.95 11.43
C ILE A 96 -4.54 -3.44 11.49
N PRO A 97 -3.54 -2.99 12.26
CA PRO A 97 -2.71 -3.74 13.21
C PRO A 97 -3.43 -4.12 14.51
N GLU A 98 -2.87 -5.07 15.25
CA GLU A 98 -3.47 -5.68 16.46
C GLU A 98 -3.89 -4.66 17.53
N TRP A 99 -3.18 -3.54 17.66
CA TRP A 99 -3.54 -2.51 18.64
C TRP A 99 -4.92 -1.88 18.37
N GLY A 100 -5.47 -2.01 17.15
CA GLY A 100 -6.80 -1.56 16.79
C GLY A 100 -7.89 -2.19 17.67
N GLN A 101 -7.69 -3.44 18.10
CA GLN A 101 -8.60 -4.13 19.02
C GLN A 101 -8.69 -3.39 20.35
N ASN A 102 -7.55 -3.18 21.03
CA ASN A 102 -7.51 -2.47 22.31
C ASN A 102 -8.13 -1.06 22.20
N ARG A 103 -7.95 -0.42 21.04
CA ARG A 103 -8.53 0.90 20.78
C ARG A 103 -10.04 0.84 20.72
N ILE A 104 -10.65 -0.10 20.00
CA ILE A 104 -12.13 -0.16 19.92
C ILE A 104 -12.74 -0.67 21.23
N GLU A 105 -12.11 -1.63 21.92
CA GLU A 105 -12.55 -2.11 23.23
C GLU A 105 -12.65 -0.97 24.24
N GLY A 106 -11.59 -0.15 24.34
CA GLY A 106 -11.59 1.03 25.21
C GLY A 106 -12.66 2.07 24.87
N MET A 107 -13.12 2.13 23.60
CA MET A 107 -14.21 3.02 23.20
C MET A 107 -15.59 2.45 23.47
N VAL A 108 -15.74 1.13 23.59
CA VAL A 108 -17.03 0.45 23.80
C VAL A 108 -17.31 0.22 25.28
N ASP A 109 -16.30 -0.18 26.06
CA ASP A 109 -16.44 -0.54 27.48
C ASP A 109 -17.05 0.60 28.32
N GLY A 110 -16.53 1.82 28.14
CA GLY A 110 -17.02 3.03 28.84
C GLY A 110 -18.09 3.83 28.11
N ARG A 111 -18.64 3.33 26.99
CA ARG A 111 -19.54 4.12 26.14
C ARG A 111 -20.88 4.38 26.83
N PRO A 112 -21.34 5.65 26.93
CA PRO A 112 -22.71 5.95 27.37
C PRO A 112 -23.72 5.55 26.29
N ASP A 113 -25.02 5.65 26.59
CA ASP A 113 -26.07 5.43 25.61
C ASP A 113 -25.88 6.33 24.37
N TRP A 114 -26.12 5.76 23.20
CA TRP A 114 -25.82 6.44 21.94
C TRP A 114 -26.97 7.37 21.57
N CYS A 115 -26.77 8.67 21.74
CA CYS A 115 -27.69 9.69 21.26
C CYS A 115 -27.73 9.71 19.72
N ILE A 116 -28.84 9.23 19.16
CA ILE A 116 -29.07 9.11 17.72
C ILE A 116 -29.87 10.26 17.12
N SER A 117 -30.47 11.15 17.91
CA SER A 117 -31.24 12.29 17.39
C SER A 117 -30.38 13.53 17.15
N ARG A 118 -30.74 14.31 16.13
CA ARG A 118 -30.18 15.63 15.84
C ARG A 118 -31.30 16.60 15.44
N GLN A 119 -31.28 17.80 16.00
CA GLN A 119 -32.21 18.89 15.65
C GLN A 119 -31.69 19.63 14.41
N ARG A 120 -31.78 18.97 13.25
CA ARG A 120 -31.29 19.44 11.95
C ARG A 120 -32.28 19.05 10.85
N PHE A 121 -32.18 19.71 9.70
CA PHE A 121 -33.11 19.51 8.58
C PHE A 121 -32.60 18.52 7.51
N TRP A 122 -31.31 18.16 7.52
CA TRP A 122 -30.71 17.30 6.49
C TRP A 122 -30.24 15.97 7.06
N GLY A 123 -31.05 14.92 6.85
CA GLY A 123 -30.77 13.52 7.18
C GLY A 123 -32.04 12.70 7.26
N VAL A 124 -31.91 11.42 7.62
CA VAL A 124 -33.04 10.48 7.72
C VAL A 124 -33.92 10.85 8.92
N PRO A 125 -35.24 11.06 8.76
CA PRO A 125 -36.12 11.44 9.88
C PRO A 125 -36.31 10.29 10.88
N ILE A 126 -36.48 10.63 12.15
CA ILE A 126 -36.96 9.70 13.18
C ILE A 126 -38.49 9.67 13.10
N THR A 127 -39.04 8.61 12.51
CA THR A 127 -40.46 8.47 12.14
C THR A 127 -41.33 8.01 13.31
N ILE A 128 -41.30 8.77 14.42
CA ILE A 128 -42.03 8.49 15.65
C ILE A 128 -43.08 9.57 15.90
N PHE A 129 -44.25 9.15 16.41
CA PHE A 129 -45.27 10.04 16.95
C PHE A 129 -45.23 10.00 18.49
N VAL A 130 -45.32 11.18 19.13
CA VAL A 130 -45.33 11.32 20.59
C VAL A 130 -46.60 12.01 21.06
N HIS A 131 -47.18 11.57 22.17
CA HIS A 131 -48.40 12.16 22.71
C HIS A 131 -48.11 13.53 23.32
N LYS A 132 -48.88 14.56 22.94
CA LYS A 132 -48.62 15.98 23.28
C LYS A 132 -48.56 16.27 24.78
N VAL A 133 -49.30 15.51 25.59
CA VAL A 133 -49.35 15.69 27.06
C VAL A 133 -48.37 14.80 27.81
N THR A 134 -48.31 13.50 27.52
CA THR A 134 -47.49 12.55 28.30
C THR A 134 -46.06 12.44 27.79
N GLY A 135 -45.80 12.82 26.53
CA GLY A 135 -44.51 12.63 25.88
C GLY A 135 -44.20 11.18 25.52
N GLU A 136 -45.13 10.25 25.74
CA GLU A 136 -44.94 8.83 25.43
C GLU A 136 -45.04 8.57 23.92
N MET A 137 -44.29 7.58 23.44
CA MET A 137 -44.40 7.08 22.07
C MET A 137 -45.79 6.51 21.81
N HIS A 138 -46.28 6.68 20.58
CA HIS A 138 -47.50 6.05 20.14
C HIS A 138 -47.41 4.50 20.29
N PRO A 139 -48.43 3.80 20.85
CA PRO A 139 -48.35 2.35 21.09
C PRO A 139 -48.08 1.49 19.84
N ARG A 140 -48.49 1.99 18.66
CA ARG A 140 -48.24 1.38 17.33
C ARG A 140 -46.94 1.85 16.64
N THR A 141 -45.95 2.38 17.35
CA THR A 141 -44.74 2.97 16.74
C THR A 141 -44.10 2.09 15.67
N THR A 142 -43.88 0.79 15.91
CA THR A 142 -43.23 -0.09 14.92
C THR A 142 -44.03 -0.25 13.62
N GLU A 143 -45.35 -0.36 13.70
CA GLU A 143 -46.24 -0.43 12.53
C GLU A 143 -46.21 0.89 11.74
N LEU A 144 -46.31 2.02 12.44
CA LEU A 144 -46.28 3.35 11.82
C LEU A 144 -44.93 3.66 11.17
N MET A 145 -43.81 3.24 11.78
CA MET A 145 -42.49 3.39 11.19
C MET A 145 -42.38 2.66 9.85
N GLU A 146 -42.95 1.46 9.75
CA GLU A 146 -42.99 0.66 8.52
C GLU A 146 -43.89 1.30 7.45
N ASP A 147 -45.06 1.80 7.83
CA ASP A 147 -45.96 2.48 6.88
C ASP A 147 -45.32 3.77 6.33
N VAL A 148 -44.61 4.53 7.16
CA VAL A 148 -43.83 5.68 6.72
C VAL A 148 -42.65 5.25 5.86
N ALA A 149 -41.95 4.15 6.18
CA ALA A 149 -40.86 3.64 5.36
C ALA A 149 -41.32 3.33 3.92
N LYS A 150 -42.48 2.67 3.75
CA LYS A 150 -43.10 2.42 2.44
C LYS A 150 -43.44 3.72 1.69
N LEU A 151 -43.85 4.75 2.40
CA LEU A 151 -44.08 6.07 1.78
C LEU A 151 -42.76 6.69 1.33
N VAL A 152 -41.70 6.59 2.15
CA VAL A 152 -40.35 7.11 1.84
C VAL A 152 -39.74 6.41 0.62
N GLU A 153 -39.96 5.11 0.44
CA GLU A 153 -39.51 4.39 -0.76
C GLU A 153 -40.05 4.99 -2.07
N VAL A 154 -41.29 5.49 -2.05
CA VAL A 154 -41.96 6.04 -3.25
C VAL A 154 -41.74 7.55 -3.39
N LYS A 155 -41.77 8.29 -2.27
CA LYS A 155 -41.83 9.75 -2.24
C LYS A 155 -40.59 10.42 -1.66
N SER A 156 -39.54 9.65 -1.34
CA SER A 156 -38.34 10.09 -0.61
C SER A 156 -38.60 10.50 0.84
N ILE A 157 -37.55 10.93 1.55
CA ILE A 157 -37.62 11.35 2.96
C ILE A 157 -38.59 12.51 3.21
N ASP A 158 -38.89 13.32 2.19
CA ASP A 158 -39.85 14.42 2.28
C ASP A 158 -41.26 13.93 2.63
N ALA A 159 -41.56 12.65 2.37
CA ALA A 159 -42.84 12.02 2.70
C ALA A 159 -43.20 12.10 4.18
N TRP A 160 -42.21 12.15 5.09
CA TRP A 160 -42.45 12.30 6.51
C TRP A 160 -42.93 13.71 6.85
N TYR A 161 -42.32 14.74 6.25
CA TYR A 161 -42.65 16.13 6.53
C TYR A 161 -43.95 16.58 5.86
N ASP A 162 -44.29 15.99 4.71
CA ASP A 162 -45.52 16.25 3.96
C ASP A 162 -46.68 15.34 4.40
N LEU A 163 -46.51 14.54 5.46
CA LEU A 163 -47.47 13.55 5.90
C LEU A 163 -48.74 14.20 6.46
N ASP A 164 -49.90 13.80 5.94
CA ASP A 164 -51.17 14.06 6.62
C ASP A 164 -51.32 13.09 7.80
N VAL A 165 -51.06 13.56 9.01
CA VAL A 165 -51.09 12.74 10.24
C VAL A 165 -52.45 12.05 10.43
N ALA A 166 -53.55 12.71 10.06
CA ALA A 166 -54.89 12.13 10.15
C ALA A 166 -55.08 10.91 9.24
N SER A 167 -54.32 10.82 8.15
CA SER A 167 -54.36 9.67 7.24
C SER A 167 -53.76 8.39 7.84
N LEU A 168 -52.86 8.50 8.84
CA LEU A 168 -52.28 7.36 9.56
C LEU A 168 -52.92 7.12 10.94
N LEU A 169 -53.20 8.20 11.69
CA LEU A 169 -53.67 8.11 13.07
C LEU A 169 -55.19 8.23 13.22
N GLY A 170 -55.91 8.68 12.18
CA GLY A 170 -57.36 8.87 12.24
C GLY A 170 -57.76 9.88 13.31
N ASP A 171 -58.74 9.51 14.14
CA ASP A 171 -59.32 10.37 15.18
C ASP A 171 -58.32 10.75 16.29
N GLU A 172 -57.23 9.99 16.47
CA GLU A 172 -56.20 10.24 17.48
C GLU A 172 -55.15 11.28 17.03
N ALA A 173 -55.19 11.73 15.78
CA ALA A 173 -54.17 12.64 15.22
C ALA A 173 -53.99 13.93 16.03
N ASP A 174 -55.05 14.44 16.66
CA ASP A 174 -55.00 15.66 17.46
C ASP A 174 -54.27 15.46 18.81
N ASP A 175 -54.10 14.24 19.29
CA ASP A 175 -53.42 13.92 20.55
C ASP A 175 -51.90 13.72 20.39
N TYR A 176 -51.43 13.54 19.15
CA TYR A 176 -50.03 13.20 18.84
C TYR A 176 -49.34 14.28 17.98
N GLU A 177 -48.02 14.37 18.11
CA GLU A 177 -47.17 15.19 17.25
C GLU A 177 -46.06 14.37 16.60
N GLN A 178 -45.66 14.77 15.39
CA GLN A 178 -44.55 14.17 14.66
C GLN A 178 -43.22 14.62 15.26
N VAL A 179 -42.33 13.67 15.51
CA VAL A 179 -40.93 13.98 15.84
C VAL A 179 -40.25 14.58 14.60
N THR A 180 -39.63 15.75 14.78
CA THR A 180 -38.89 16.46 13.72
C THR A 180 -37.38 16.21 13.75
N ASP A 181 -36.92 15.40 14.70
CA ASP A 181 -35.50 15.03 14.80
C ASP A 181 -35.10 14.11 13.64
N ILE A 182 -33.86 14.24 13.20
CA ILE A 182 -33.23 13.31 12.26
C ILE A 182 -32.24 12.39 12.97
N LEU A 183 -31.91 11.28 12.34
CA LEU A 183 -30.87 10.36 12.77
C LEU A 183 -29.46 10.99 12.64
N ASP A 184 -28.57 10.53 13.51
CA ASP A 184 -27.15 10.81 13.48
C ASP A 184 -26.52 10.19 12.23
N VAL A 185 -25.60 10.91 11.58
CA VAL A 185 -24.94 10.43 10.34
C VAL A 185 -24.08 9.17 10.58
N TRP A 186 -23.68 8.92 11.82
CA TRP A 186 -23.05 7.65 12.19
C TRP A 186 -24.03 6.48 12.23
N PHE A 187 -25.32 6.73 12.46
CA PHE A 187 -26.34 5.70 12.30
C PHE A 187 -26.49 5.36 10.82
N ASP A 188 -26.66 6.37 9.96
CA ASP A 188 -26.80 6.19 8.50
C ASP A 188 -25.65 5.37 7.90
N SER A 189 -24.41 5.76 8.21
CA SER A 189 -23.22 5.02 7.76
C SER A 189 -23.06 3.68 8.47
N GLY A 190 -23.40 3.61 9.75
CA GLY A 190 -23.34 2.39 10.56
C GLY A 190 -24.20 1.27 9.99
N ILE A 191 -25.37 1.55 9.43
CA ILE A 191 -26.23 0.52 8.83
C ILE A 191 -25.87 0.14 7.39
N SER A 192 -24.74 0.62 6.85
CA SER A 192 -24.31 0.30 5.47
C SER A 192 -24.11 -1.19 5.20
N HIS A 193 -23.78 -1.98 6.22
CA HIS A 193 -23.71 -3.45 6.11
C HIS A 193 -25.07 -4.04 5.69
N PHE A 194 -26.17 -3.49 6.22
CA PHE A 194 -27.51 -3.93 5.87
C PHE A 194 -28.01 -3.27 4.58
N THR A 195 -27.86 -1.95 4.46
CA THR A 195 -28.44 -1.16 3.36
C THR A 195 -27.67 -1.29 2.04
N VAL A 196 -26.43 -1.79 2.07
CA VAL A 196 -25.61 -2.04 0.88
C VAL A 196 -25.30 -3.53 0.72
N LEU A 197 -24.61 -4.16 1.68
CA LEU A 197 -24.19 -5.57 1.51
C LEU A 197 -25.40 -6.51 1.56
N GLY A 198 -26.34 -6.27 2.48
CA GLY A 198 -27.55 -7.07 2.62
C GLY A 198 -28.58 -6.90 1.49
N GLN A 199 -28.53 -5.80 0.73
CA GLN A 199 -29.49 -5.50 -0.33
C GLN A 199 -29.03 -5.90 -1.74
N ARG A 200 -27.74 -6.24 -1.93
CA ARG A 200 -27.15 -6.47 -3.25
C ARG A 200 -26.68 -7.91 -3.39
N GLU A 201 -27.23 -8.63 -4.35
CA GLU A 201 -26.96 -10.07 -4.56
C GLU A 201 -25.49 -10.36 -4.86
N GLU A 202 -24.77 -9.42 -5.45
CA GLU A 202 -23.35 -9.56 -5.77
C GLU A 202 -22.41 -9.35 -4.57
N LEU A 203 -22.93 -8.89 -3.43
CA LEU A 203 -22.18 -8.63 -2.20
C LEU A 203 -22.51 -9.68 -1.13
N ARG A 204 -21.71 -9.69 -0.06
CA ARG A 204 -21.86 -10.64 1.06
C ARG A 204 -21.66 -9.93 2.38
N ALA A 205 -22.49 -10.30 3.35
CA ALA A 205 -22.31 -9.99 4.76
C ALA A 205 -22.00 -11.30 5.53
N PRO A 206 -21.09 -11.28 6.52
CA PRO A 206 -20.22 -10.17 6.88
C PRO A 206 -19.15 -9.92 5.81
N ALA A 207 -18.73 -8.66 5.67
CA ALA A 207 -17.67 -8.27 4.74
C ALA A 207 -16.34 -8.93 5.11
N ASP A 208 -15.53 -9.30 4.11
CA ASP A 208 -14.20 -9.85 4.39
C ASP A 208 -13.28 -8.81 5.05
N LEU A 209 -13.34 -7.55 4.61
CA LEU A 209 -12.52 -6.46 5.13
C LEU A 209 -13.26 -5.13 5.19
N TYR A 210 -13.17 -4.44 6.32
CA TYR A 210 -13.39 -2.99 6.41
C TYR A 210 -12.05 -2.27 6.48
N LEU A 211 -11.85 -1.22 5.68
CA LEU A 211 -10.58 -0.50 5.55
C LEU A 211 -10.79 1.01 5.63
N GLU A 212 -10.33 1.65 6.71
CA GLU A 212 -10.46 3.11 6.89
C GLU A 212 -9.41 3.69 7.86
N GLY A 213 -9.36 5.03 7.92
CA GLY A 213 -8.49 5.77 8.83
C GLY A 213 -8.72 5.47 10.31
N SER A 214 -7.69 5.70 11.14
CA SER A 214 -7.72 5.36 12.57
C SER A 214 -8.80 6.08 13.38
N ASP A 215 -9.35 7.20 12.88
CA ASP A 215 -10.49 7.89 13.48
C ASP A 215 -11.79 7.06 13.46
N GLN A 216 -11.92 6.09 12.55
CA GLN A 216 -13.14 5.29 12.41
C GLN A 216 -13.38 4.29 13.56
N HIS A 217 -12.41 4.04 14.44
CA HIS A 217 -12.64 3.32 15.70
C HIS A 217 -13.67 4.00 16.62
N ARG A 218 -13.86 5.32 16.45
CA ARG A 218 -14.91 6.10 17.15
C ARG A 218 -16.09 6.45 16.24
N GLY A 219 -15.99 6.13 14.96
CA GLY A 219 -16.94 6.49 13.92
C GLY A 219 -17.54 5.24 13.29
N TRP A 220 -17.19 4.99 12.03
CA TRP A 220 -17.84 3.99 11.21
C TRP A 220 -17.65 2.54 11.66
N PHE A 221 -16.46 2.14 12.12
CA PHE A 221 -16.23 0.77 12.61
C PHE A 221 -17.11 0.45 13.81
N GLN A 222 -17.22 1.40 14.73
CA GLN A 222 -17.99 1.24 15.95
C GLN A 222 -19.49 1.28 15.70
N SER A 223 -19.97 2.27 14.95
CA SER A 223 -21.40 2.36 14.61
C SER A 223 -21.87 1.16 13.78
N SER A 224 -21.05 0.67 12.85
CA SER A 224 -21.37 -0.55 12.10
C SER A 224 -21.44 -1.78 13.00
N LEU A 225 -20.45 -1.95 13.90
CA LEU A 225 -20.45 -3.04 14.87
C LEU A 225 -21.71 -3.03 15.74
N LEU A 226 -22.05 -1.88 16.31
CA LEU A 226 -23.18 -1.75 17.22
C LEU A 226 -24.52 -1.99 16.51
N THR A 227 -24.69 -1.46 15.30
CA THR A 227 -25.94 -1.66 14.55
C THR A 227 -26.08 -3.12 14.11
N ALA A 228 -25.04 -3.75 13.57
CA ALA A 228 -25.07 -5.16 13.17
C ALA A 228 -25.34 -6.11 14.35
N LEU A 229 -24.75 -5.86 15.52
CA LEU A 229 -25.02 -6.67 16.72
C LEU A 229 -26.43 -6.46 17.27
N ALA A 230 -27.02 -5.28 17.05
CA ALA A 230 -28.39 -4.99 17.43
C ALA A 230 -29.40 -5.67 16.50
N THR A 231 -29.11 -5.77 15.19
CA THR A 231 -30.01 -6.35 14.18
C THR A 231 -29.78 -7.85 13.98
N ASP A 232 -28.55 -8.25 13.71
CA ASP A 232 -28.18 -9.58 13.20
C ASP A 232 -27.43 -10.42 14.25
N GLY A 233 -26.89 -9.79 15.28
CA GLY A 233 -26.19 -10.46 16.39
C GLY A 233 -24.76 -10.88 16.08
N GLU A 234 -24.21 -10.48 14.92
CA GLU A 234 -22.82 -10.69 14.52
C GLU A 234 -22.14 -9.38 14.08
N ALA A 235 -20.80 -9.38 14.02
CA ALA A 235 -20.04 -8.25 13.51
C ALA A 235 -20.18 -8.15 11.99
N PRO A 236 -20.24 -6.94 11.39
CA PRO A 236 -20.49 -6.79 9.96
C PRO A 236 -19.23 -7.02 9.10
N TYR A 237 -18.10 -7.32 9.72
CA TYR A 237 -16.81 -7.52 9.09
C TYR A 237 -16.03 -8.64 9.77
N LYS A 238 -15.27 -9.41 8.98
CA LYS A 238 -14.34 -10.44 9.48
C LYS A 238 -13.00 -9.84 9.89
N GLN A 239 -12.53 -8.86 9.12
CA GLN A 239 -11.28 -8.15 9.39
C GLN A 239 -11.49 -6.63 9.34
N VAL A 240 -10.70 -5.89 10.12
CA VAL A 240 -10.60 -4.43 10.07
C VAL A 240 -9.15 -4.03 9.87
N LEU A 241 -8.86 -3.38 8.75
CA LEU A 241 -7.57 -2.75 8.49
C LEU A 241 -7.68 -1.25 8.71
N THR A 242 -6.80 -0.71 9.53
CA THR A 242 -6.73 0.72 9.80
C THR A 242 -5.40 1.34 9.41
N HIS A 243 -5.46 2.55 8.87
CA HIS A 243 -4.28 3.31 8.49
C HIS A 243 -4.18 4.67 9.21
N GLY A 244 -2.95 5.19 9.30
CA GLY A 244 -2.67 6.54 9.77
C GLY A 244 -3.13 7.61 8.78
N PHE A 245 -3.08 8.87 9.21
CA PHE A 245 -3.35 10.00 8.32
C PHE A 245 -2.11 10.35 7.49
N THR A 246 -2.35 11.03 6.37
CA THR A 246 -1.27 11.68 5.64
C THR A 246 -0.89 13.00 6.34
N VAL A 247 0.41 13.20 6.57
CA VAL A 247 0.99 14.37 7.22
C VAL A 247 2.06 15.02 6.35
N ASP A 248 2.35 16.29 6.59
CA ASP A 248 3.45 16.96 5.90
C ASP A 248 4.83 16.40 6.33
N LYS A 249 5.89 16.88 5.67
CA LYS A 249 7.29 16.51 5.95
C LYS A 249 7.73 16.65 7.42
N ASP A 250 7.07 17.50 8.21
CA ASP A 250 7.39 17.75 9.61
C ASP A 250 6.46 16.96 10.56
N GLY A 251 5.64 16.03 10.02
CA GLY A 251 4.67 15.25 10.78
C GLY A 251 3.44 16.04 11.22
N LYS A 252 3.18 17.21 10.63
CA LYS A 252 2.05 18.06 11.01
C LYS A 252 0.84 17.76 10.12
N LYS A 253 -0.34 17.81 10.74
CA LYS A 253 -1.63 17.74 10.03
C LYS A 253 -1.66 18.81 8.92
N MET A 254 -1.95 18.36 7.71
CA MET A 254 -2.11 19.21 6.55
C MET A 254 -3.36 20.09 6.65
N SER A 255 -3.25 21.38 6.34
CA SER A 255 -4.40 22.28 6.22
C SER A 255 -4.17 23.36 5.19
N LYS A 256 -5.22 23.72 4.44
CA LYS A 256 -5.14 24.78 3.41
C LYS A 256 -4.61 26.10 3.99
N SER A 257 -4.98 26.42 5.24
CA SER A 257 -4.50 27.62 5.95
C SER A 257 -3.01 27.63 6.27
N LYS A 258 -2.38 26.45 6.41
CA LYS A 258 -0.93 26.31 6.66
C LYS A 258 -0.11 26.24 5.38
N GLY A 259 -0.74 26.13 4.22
CA GLY A 259 -0.07 26.04 2.91
C GLY A 259 0.71 24.75 2.69
N ASN A 260 0.57 23.75 3.57
CA ASN A 260 1.32 22.49 3.55
C ASN A 260 0.53 21.33 2.93
N VAL A 261 -0.52 21.62 2.14
CA VAL A 261 -1.35 20.59 1.50
C VAL A 261 -0.73 20.19 0.18
N VAL A 262 -0.45 18.90 0.02
CA VAL A 262 -0.12 18.30 -1.27
C VAL A 262 -1.37 17.61 -1.81
N ALA A 263 -1.94 18.11 -2.90
CA ALA A 263 -3.16 17.53 -3.46
C ALA A 263 -2.84 16.29 -4.30
N PRO A 264 -3.52 15.14 -4.11
CA PRO A 264 -3.29 13.93 -4.91
C PRO A 264 -3.36 14.18 -6.43
N GLN A 265 -4.31 15.00 -6.88
CA GLN A 265 -4.48 15.35 -8.29
C GLN A 265 -3.26 16.08 -8.87
N GLN A 266 -2.55 16.89 -8.08
CA GLN A 266 -1.36 17.60 -8.55
C GLN A 266 -0.22 16.61 -8.83
N ILE A 267 -0.04 15.62 -7.95
CA ILE A 267 0.94 14.54 -8.16
C ILE A 267 0.56 13.71 -9.39
N ALA A 268 -0.70 13.26 -9.47
CA ALA A 268 -1.19 12.45 -10.57
C ALA A 268 -1.03 13.15 -11.93
N ASN A 269 -1.34 14.45 -12.02
CA ASN A 269 -1.19 15.22 -13.26
C ASN A 269 0.28 15.45 -13.65
N LYS A 270 1.18 15.60 -12.67
CA LYS A 270 2.60 15.91 -12.91
C LYS A 270 3.44 14.67 -13.19
N LEU A 271 3.17 13.58 -12.48
CA LEU A 271 4.02 12.39 -12.44
C LEU A 271 3.29 11.11 -12.88
N GLY A 272 1.95 11.09 -12.83
CA GLY A 272 1.13 9.93 -13.11
C GLY A 272 0.57 9.28 -11.85
N ALA A 273 -0.58 8.61 -11.99
CA ALA A 273 -1.28 7.97 -10.88
C ALA A 273 -0.46 6.82 -10.26
N ASP A 274 0.28 6.06 -11.07
CA ASP A 274 1.13 4.96 -10.61
C ASP A 274 2.22 5.41 -9.64
N ILE A 275 2.77 6.62 -9.79
CA ILE A 275 3.77 7.14 -8.86
C ILE A 275 3.14 7.42 -7.48
N LEU A 276 1.90 7.93 -7.46
CA LEU A 276 1.17 8.12 -6.22
C LEU A 276 0.84 6.77 -5.55
N ARG A 277 0.38 5.78 -6.32
CA ARG A 277 0.10 4.42 -5.82
C ARG A 277 1.35 3.74 -5.29
N LEU A 278 2.48 3.88 -5.97
CA LEU A 278 3.77 3.35 -5.54
C LEU A 278 4.23 4.00 -4.24
N TRP A 279 4.04 5.31 -4.07
CA TRP A 279 4.37 6.00 -2.82
C TRP A 279 3.52 5.46 -1.66
N ILE A 280 2.21 5.26 -1.86
CA ILE A 280 1.33 4.65 -0.86
C ILE A 280 1.84 3.27 -0.48
N SER A 281 2.18 2.43 -1.46
CA SER A 281 2.71 1.09 -1.19
C SER A 281 4.04 1.12 -0.43
N ALA A 282 4.89 2.13 -0.67
CA ALA A 282 6.20 2.24 -0.02
C ALA A 282 6.12 2.71 1.44
N ALA A 283 5.01 3.29 1.87
CA ALA A 283 4.81 3.77 3.23
C ALA A 283 4.26 2.68 4.14
N ASP A 284 4.72 2.64 5.38
CA ASP A 284 4.06 1.84 6.43
C ASP A 284 2.78 2.54 6.88
N TYR A 285 1.65 2.17 6.28
CA TYR A 285 0.35 2.80 6.52
C TYR A 285 -0.14 2.64 7.97
N ARG A 286 0.43 1.73 8.76
CA ARG A 286 0.04 1.53 10.17
C ARG A 286 0.34 2.77 11.03
N TYR A 287 1.21 3.64 10.53
CA TYR A 287 1.57 4.93 11.12
C TYR A 287 1.15 6.09 10.22
N GLU A 288 1.36 7.31 10.72
CA GLU A 288 1.17 8.53 9.94
C GLU A 288 2.10 8.52 8.71
N MET A 289 1.53 8.77 7.53
CA MET A 289 2.22 8.72 6.25
C MET A 289 2.72 10.10 5.84
N THR A 290 4.04 10.30 5.86
CA THR A 290 4.67 11.55 5.48
C THR A 290 4.68 11.76 3.97
N VAL A 291 4.21 12.93 3.50
CA VAL A 291 4.30 13.34 2.09
C VAL A 291 5.15 14.60 1.90
N SER A 292 6.04 14.56 0.90
CA SER A 292 6.84 15.71 0.46
C SER A 292 7.24 15.56 -1.01
N ASP A 293 7.57 16.67 -1.68
CA ASP A 293 8.06 16.63 -3.07
C ASP A 293 9.31 15.76 -3.22
N GLU A 294 10.19 15.75 -2.22
CA GLU A 294 11.39 14.91 -2.21
C GLU A 294 11.06 13.43 -2.13
N ILE A 295 10.14 13.03 -1.24
CA ILE A 295 9.70 11.63 -1.12
C ILE A 295 9.05 11.16 -2.42
N ILE A 296 8.20 12.00 -3.02
CA ILE A 296 7.54 11.69 -4.29
C ILE A 296 8.58 11.60 -5.43
N SER A 297 9.59 12.47 -5.46
CA SER A 297 10.67 12.39 -6.46
C SER A 297 11.48 11.10 -6.33
N ARG A 298 11.84 10.69 -5.11
CA ARG A 298 12.54 9.41 -4.87
C ARG A 298 11.69 8.22 -5.32
N THR A 299 10.38 8.28 -5.06
CA THR A 299 9.43 7.26 -5.53
C THR A 299 9.40 7.20 -7.06
N ALA A 300 9.41 8.35 -7.73
CA ALA A 300 9.48 8.44 -9.20
C ALA A 300 10.77 7.80 -9.75
N ASP A 301 11.90 7.93 -9.07
CA ASP A 301 13.16 7.28 -9.47
C ASP A 301 13.11 5.77 -9.33
N SER A 302 12.52 5.26 -8.25
CA SER A 302 12.25 3.82 -8.08
C SER A 302 11.30 3.29 -9.15
N TYR A 303 10.22 4.01 -9.46
CA TYR A 303 9.32 3.70 -10.57
C TYR A 303 10.07 3.60 -11.91
N ARG A 304 10.93 4.58 -12.22
CA ARG A 304 11.75 4.56 -13.45
C ARG A 304 12.65 3.34 -13.52
N ARG A 305 13.23 2.90 -12.39
CA ARG A 305 14.05 1.68 -12.34
C ARG A 305 13.24 0.43 -12.68
N ILE A 306 12.07 0.27 -12.08
CA ILE A 306 11.15 -0.86 -12.39
C ILE A 306 10.79 -0.84 -13.88
N ARG A 307 10.33 0.32 -14.38
CA ARG A 307 9.94 0.48 -15.79
C ARG A 307 11.08 0.23 -16.77
N ASN A 308 12.28 0.74 -16.48
CA ASN A 308 13.46 0.52 -17.33
C ASN A 308 13.89 -0.96 -17.34
N THR A 309 13.72 -1.66 -16.22
CA THR A 309 13.98 -3.10 -16.13
C THR A 309 13.00 -3.85 -17.04
N ALA A 310 11.70 -3.63 -16.90
CA ALA A 310 10.68 -4.22 -17.77
C ALA A 310 10.94 -3.90 -19.26
N ARG A 311 11.29 -2.65 -19.59
CA ARG A 311 11.68 -2.26 -20.96
C ARG A 311 12.87 -3.07 -21.46
N PHE A 312 13.88 -3.30 -20.63
CA PHE A 312 15.04 -4.10 -21.01
C PHE A 312 14.65 -5.55 -21.27
N LEU A 313 13.81 -6.15 -20.42
CA LEU A 313 13.30 -7.51 -20.62
C LEU A 313 12.59 -7.61 -21.99
N LEU A 314 11.61 -6.73 -22.23
CA LEU A 314 10.82 -6.69 -23.48
C LEU A 314 11.69 -6.46 -24.73
N ALA A 315 12.61 -5.50 -24.68
CA ALA A 315 13.46 -5.17 -25.82
C ALA A 315 14.34 -6.36 -26.26
N ASN A 316 14.71 -7.21 -25.31
CA ASN A 316 15.60 -8.35 -25.53
C ASN A 316 14.87 -9.65 -25.91
N ILE A 317 13.55 -9.69 -25.75
CA ILE A 317 12.69 -10.74 -26.30
C ILE A 317 11.97 -10.29 -27.59
N ASN A 318 12.42 -9.21 -28.23
CA ASN A 318 11.91 -8.82 -29.53
C ASN A 318 12.18 -9.92 -30.58
N GLY A 319 11.12 -10.36 -31.27
CA GLY A 319 11.16 -11.46 -32.23
C GLY A 319 11.24 -12.86 -31.60
N PHE A 320 11.19 -12.97 -30.27
CA PHE A 320 11.06 -14.25 -29.58
C PHE A 320 9.61 -14.74 -29.66
N ASN A 321 9.40 -15.96 -30.13
CA ASN A 321 8.10 -16.62 -30.07
C ASN A 321 8.10 -17.68 -28.95
N PRO A 322 7.37 -17.48 -27.84
CA PRO A 322 7.36 -18.44 -26.74
C PRO A 322 6.86 -19.83 -27.13
N GLU A 323 6.09 -19.98 -28.21
CA GLU A 323 5.62 -21.30 -28.66
C GLU A 323 6.71 -22.14 -29.35
N THR A 324 7.71 -21.50 -29.97
CA THR A 324 8.72 -22.19 -30.79
C THR A 324 10.14 -22.04 -30.29
N ASP A 325 10.43 -20.97 -29.56
CA ASP A 325 11.78 -20.55 -29.23
C ASP A 325 12.15 -20.83 -27.77
N MET A 326 11.16 -21.19 -26.94
CA MET A 326 11.36 -21.46 -25.52
C MET A 326 12.17 -22.74 -25.32
N VAL A 327 13.12 -22.67 -24.39
CA VAL A 327 13.99 -23.78 -24.02
C VAL A 327 13.44 -24.48 -22.78
N ALA A 328 13.48 -25.80 -22.73
CA ALA A 328 13.05 -26.56 -21.55
C ALA A 328 13.93 -26.19 -20.34
N TYR A 329 13.33 -26.14 -19.14
CA TYR A 329 14.05 -25.69 -17.95
C TYR A 329 15.37 -26.42 -17.73
N ASP A 330 15.40 -27.75 -17.90
CA ASP A 330 16.60 -28.56 -17.69
C ASP A 330 17.73 -28.26 -18.69
N ASP A 331 17.41 -27.74 -19.87
CA ASP A 331 18.36 -27.36 -20.92
C ASP A 331 18.83 -25.90 -20.81
N LEU A 332 18.26 -25.12 -19.88
CA LEU A 332 18.69 -23.74 -19.62
C LEU A 332 20.10 -23.70 -19.01
N LEU A 333 20.80 -22.62 -19.32
CA LEU A 333 22.07 -22.31 -18.69
C LEU A 333 21.85 -22.02 -17.19
N PRO A 334 22.78 -22.44 -16.31
CA PRO A 334 22.71 -22.25 -14.87
C PRO A 334 22.37 -20.83 -14.42
N LEU A 335 22.93 -19.79 -15.05
CA LEU A 335 22.62 -18.40 -14.71
C LEU A 335 21.14 -18.04 -14.97
N ASP A 336 20.54 -18.61 -16.01
CA ASP A 336 19.12 -18.41 -16.33
C ASP A 336 18.19 -19.18 -15.39
N LYS A 337 18.58 -20.41 -15.04
CA LYS A 337 17.88 -21.21 -14.01
C LYS A 337 17.84 -20.47 -12.68
N TRP A 338 18.98 -19.86 -12.29
CA TRP A 338 19.05 -19.03 -11.09
C TRP A 338 18.12 -17.81 -11.18
N ALA A 339 18.12 -17.07 -12.29
CA ALA A 339 17.26 -15.89 -12.43
C ALA A 339 15.75 -16.25 -12.35
N ILE A 340 15.34 -17.37 -12.96
CA ILE A 340 13.96 -17.90 -12.86
C ILE A 340 13.65 -18.35 -11.43
N GLY A 341 14.56 -19.10 -10.80
CA GLY A 341 14.36 -19.59 -9.43
C GLY A 341 14.28 -18.46 -8.41
N HIS A 342 15.06 -17.40 -8.61
CA HIS A 342 15.01 -16.21 -7.78
C HIS A 342 13.71 -15.43 -7.97
N ALA A 343 13.22 -15.33 -9.21
CA ALA A 343 11.88 -14.81 -9.48
C ALA A 343 10.78 -15.67 -8.83
N ALA A 344 10.93 -17.00 -8.81
CA ALA A 344 9.99 -17.92 -8.15
C ALA A 344 9.90 -17.65 -6.65
N LYS A 345 11.05 -17.50 -5.98
CA LYS A 345 11.14 -17.14 -4.56
C LYS A 345 10.51 -15.78 -4.29
N LEU A 346 10.84 -14.78 -5.11
CA LEU A 346 10.26 -13.44 -4.97
C LEU A 346 8.73 -13.44 -5.14
N GLN A 347 8.18 -14.23 -6.07
CA GLN A 347 6.73 -14.34 -6.20
C GLN A 347 6.08 -14.84 -4.91
N GLN A 348 6.68 -15.83 -4.24
CA GLN A 348 6.16 -16.33 -2.96
C GLN A 348 6.18 -15.23 -1.90
N GLU A 349 7.29 -14.50 -1.76
CA GLU A 349 7.42 -13.37 -0.84
C GLU A 349 6.38 -12.26 -1.13
N ILE A 350 6.10 -11.98 -2.40
CA ILE A 350 5.11 -10.99 -2.82
C ILE A 350 3.68 -11.46 -2.52
N VAL A 351 3.37 -12.73 -2.76
CA VAL A 351 2.05 -13.31 -2.44
C VAL A 351 1.79 -13.23 -0.93
N GLU A 352 2.74 -13.68 -0.11
CA GLU A 352 2.66 -13.60 1.35
C GLU A 352 2.49 -12.15 1.84
N ALA A 353 3.20 -11.21 1.20
CA ALA A 353 3.07 -9.81 1.55
C ALA A 353 1.74 -9.19 1.14
N TYR A 354 1.10 -9.62 0.03
CA TYR A 354 -0.25 -9.20 -0.32
C TYR A 354 -1.28 -9.77 0.66
N ASP A 355 -1.17 -11.07 1.00
CA ASP A 355 -2.08 -11.74 1.93
C ASP A 355 -2.01 -11.12 3.33
N ALA A 356 -0.82 -10.67 3.76
CA ALA A 356 -0.61 -9.98 5.03
C ALA A 356 -0.79 -8.44 4.96
N TYR A 357 -1.25 -7.90 3.83
CA TYR A 357 -1.37 -6.46 3.59
C TYR A 357 -0.07 -5.66 3.83
N ASN A 358 1.11 -6.26 3.64
CA ASN A 358 2.43 -5.64 3.82
C ASN A 358 2.97 -5.02 2.53
N PHE A 359 2.29 -4.00 2.01
CA PHE A 359 2.63 -3.37 0.73
C PHE A 359 4.05 -2.78 0.64
N HIS A 360 4.61 -2.32 1.77
CA HIS A 360 5.97 -1.78 1.83
C HIS A 360 7.03 -2.86 1.56
N ASN A 361 6.77 -4.10 1.96
CA ASN A 361 7.64 -5.24 1.65
C ASN A 361 7.60 -5.55 0.16
N ILE A 362 6.43 -5.50 -0.48
CA ILE A 362 6.30 -5.69 -1.94
C ILE A 362 7.11 -4.63 -2.69
N TYR A 363 7.00 -3.36 -2.28
CA TYR A 363 7.80 -2.27 -2.84
C TYR A 363 9.30 -2.53 -2.70
N GLN A 364 9.77 -2.90 -1.50
CA GLN A 364 11.19 -3.14 -1.23
C GLN A 364 11.71 -4.34 -2.04
N ALA A 365 10.99 -5.46 -2.04
CA ALA A 365 11.38 -6.69 -2.71
C ALA A 365 11.45 -6.47 -4.23
N MET A 366 10.41 -5.88 -4.84
CA MET A 366 10.39 -5.59 -6.29
C MET A 366 11.47 -4.59 -6.72
N THR A 367 11.70 -3.54 -5.92
CA THR A 367 12.75 -2.54 -6.26
C THR A 367 14.15 -3.11 -6.08
N HIS A 368 14.38 -3.96 -5.08
CA HIS A 368 15.62 -4.69 -4.88
C HIS A 368 15.90 -5.63 -6.05
N PHE A 369 14.93 -6.46 -6.42
CA PHE A 369 15.03 -7.41 -7.54
C PHE A 369 15.37 -6.71 -8.86
N CYS A 370 14.64 -5.64 -9.20
CA CYS A 370 14.91 -4.87 -10.41
C CYS A 370 16.32 -4.25 -10.41
N SER A 371 16.77 -3.71 -9.26
CA SER A 371 17.98 -2.90 -9.20
C SER A 371 19.25 -3.70 -9.01
N ILE A 372 19.21 -4.72 -8.14
CA ILE A 372 20.38 -5.47 -7.69
C ILE A 372 20.50 -6.76 -8.48
N GLU A 373 19.51 -7.65 -8.36
CA GLU A 373 19.62 -9.01 -8.91
C GLU A 373 19.53 -8.99 -10.45
N LEU A 374 18.57 -8.26 -10.99
CA LEU A 374 18.46 -8.06 -12.43
C LEU A 374 19.45 -7.01 -12.94
N GLY A 375 19.27 -5.76 -12.51
CA GLY A 375 19.93 -4.61 -13.13
C GLY A 375 21.44 -4.62 -12.97
N SER A 376 21.94 -4.82 -11.74
CA SER A 376 23.37 -4.73 -11.48
C SER A 376 24.12 -6.03 -11.78
N PHE A 377 23.44 -7.19 -11.85
CA PHE A 377 24.07 -8.49 -12.09
C PHE A 377 23.56 -9.16 -13.38
N TYR A 378 22.41 -9.83 -13.33
CA TYR A 378 21.95 -10.73 -14.40
C TYR A 378 21.91 -10.06 -15.77
N LEU A 379 21.15 -8.95 -15.89
CA LEU A 379 20.95 -8.24 -17.15
C LEU A 379 22.23 -7.63 -17.70
N ASP A 380 23.23 -7.37 -16.86
CA ASP A 380 24.51 -6.84 -17.31
C ASP A 380 25.41 -7.95 -17.86
N VAL A 381 25.43 -9.12 -17.21
CA VAL A 381 26.20 -10.30 -17.64
C VAL A 381 25.67 -10.83 -18.98
N ILE A 382 24.35 -10.98 -19.13
CA ILE A 382 23.79 -11.60 -20.33
C ILE A 382 23.84 -10.71 -21.59
N LYS A 383 24.17 -9.41 -21.49
CA LYS A 383 24.25 -8.50 -22.64
C LYS A 383 25.19 -9.03 -23.73
N ASP A 384 26.35 -9.55 -23.32
CA ASP A 384 27.35 -10.07 -24.26
C ASP A 384 26.73 -11.18 -25.12
N ARG A 385 26.18 -12.22 -24.51
CA ARG A 385 25.59 -13.33 -25.27
C ARG A 385 24.31 -12.94 -26.02
N GLN A 386 23.49 -12.05 -25.47
CA GLN A 386 22.28 -11.60 -26.18
C GLN A 386 22.59 -10.83 -27.46
N TYR A 387 23.66 -10.03 -27.47
CA TYR A 387 24.00 -9.19 -28.62
C TYR A 387 24.97 -9.86 -29.59
N THR A 388 25.71 -10.88 -29.14
CA THR A 388 26.81 -11.46 -29.92
C THR A 388 26.59 -12.92 -30.31
N CYS A 389 25.81 -13.72 -29.57
CA CYS A 389 25.49 -15.09 -29.97
C CYS A 389 24.64 -15.15 -31.24
N LYS A 390 24.68 -16.32 -31.89
CA LYS A 390 23.78 -16.68 -32.98
C LYS A 390 22.31 -16.52 -32.55
N ALA A 391 21.46 -16.07 -33.48
CA ALA A 391 20.06 -15.69 -33.17
C ALA A 391 19.21 -16.85 -32.63
N ASP A 392 19.45 -18.05 -33.13
CA ASP A 392 18.82 -19.31 -32.73
C ASP A 392 19.68 -20.16 -31.79
N GLY A 393 20.84 -19.65 -31.37
CA GLY A 393 21.76 -20.36 -30.48
C GLY A 393 21.21 -20.54 -29.07
N LEU A 394 21.49 -21.70 -28.47
CA LEU A 394 21.05 -22.05 -27.11
C LEU A 394 21.37 -20.96 -26.07
N PRO A 395 22.56 -20.33 -26.03
CA PRO A 395 22.85 -19.32 -25.01
C PRO A 395 21.92 -18.09 -25.08
N ARG A 396 21.50 -17.70 -26.29
CA ARG A 396 20.55 -16.61 -26.48
C ARG A 396 19.13 -17.05 -26.15
N ARG A 397 18.69 -18.22 -26.60
CA ARG A 397 17.34 -18.75 -26.34
C ARG A 397 17.11 -19.06 -24.86
N SER A 398 18.14 -19.51 -24.15
CA SER A 398 18.13 -19.69 -22.71
C SER A 398 17.88 -18.36 -21.99
N ALA A 399 18.62 -17.30 -22.34
CA ALA A 399 18.40 -15.97 -21.79
C ALA A 399 16.99 -15.45 -22.10
N GLN A 400 16.53 -15.54 -23.36
CA GLN A 400 15.20 -15.06 -23.75
C GLN A 400 14.08 -15.80 -23.02
N THR A 401 14.24 -17.11 -22.78
CA THR A 401 13.29 -17.91 -21.99
C THR A 401 13.18 -17.40 -20.56
N ALA A 402 14.31 -17.15 -19.89
CA ALA A 402 14.30 -16.57 -18.55
C ALA A 402 13.72 -15.14 -18.51
N LEU A 403 14.08 -14.28 -19.47
CA LEU A 403 13.53 -12.92 -19.57
C LEU A 403 12.01 -12.93 -19.77
N TYR A 404 11.50 -13.87 -20.58
CA TYR A 404 10.07 -14.07 -20.80
C TYR A 404 9.34 -14.46 -19.50
N HIS A 405 9.84 -15.47 -18.78
CA HIS A 405 9.26 -15.86 -17.49
C HIS A 405 9.28 -14.72 -16.46
N ILE A 406 10.37 -13.95 -16.41
CA ILE A 406 10.53 -12.85 -15.46
C ILE A 406 9.60 -11.68 -15.81
N VAL A 407 9.44 -11.32 -17.09
CA VAL A 407 8.54 -10.20 -17.46
C VAL A 407 7.07 -10.56 -17.24
N GLU A 408 6.68 -11.81 -17.49
CA GLU A 408 5.34 -12.34 -17.17
C GLU A 408 5.05 -12.20 -15.68
N ALA A 409 5.96 -12.66 -14.82
CA ALA A 409 5.79 -12.60 -13.38
C ALA A 409 5.78 -11.15 -12.86
N LEU A 410 6.79 -10.36 -13.24
CA LEU A 410 6.96 -8.97 -12.84
C LEU A 410 5.73 -8.10 -13.16
N THR A 411 5.12 -8.31 -14.33
CA THR A 411 3.91 -7.58 -14.77
C THR A 411 2.70 -7.89 -13.87
N ARG A 412 2.52 -9.15 -13.47
CA ARG A 412 1.45 -9.57 -12.55
C ARG A 412 1.68 -9.08 -11.13
N TRP A 413 2.91 -9.15 -10.63
CA TRP A 413 3.26 -8.66 -9.29
C TRP A 413 2.94 -7.19 -9.10
N MET A 414 3.22 -6.37 -10.13
CA MET A 414 3.02 -4.94 -10.06
C MET A 414 1.59 -4.50 -10.39
N ALA A 415 0.74 -5.34 -11.02
CA ALA A 415 -0.59 -4.95 -11.47
C ALA A 415 -1.51 -4.33 -10.38
N PRO A 416 -1.53 -4.83 -9.12
CA PRO A 416 -2.34 -4.20 -8.06
C PRO A 416 -1.83 -2.81 -7.64
N ILE A 417 -0.54 -2.51 -7.80
CA ILE A 417 0.09 -1.25 -7.38
C ILE A 417 0.28 -0.29 -8.56
N LEU A 418 0.99 -0.73 -9.61
CA LEU A 418 1.34 0.00 -10.84
C LEU A 418 0.40 -0.38 -11.99
N SER A 419 -0.91 -0.24 -11.78
CA SER A 419 -1.94 -0.78 -12.65
C SER A 419 -1.82 -0.32 -14.10
N PHE A 420 -1.54 0.97 -14.33
CA PHE A 420 -1.45 1.49 -15.71
C PHE A 420 -0.20 0.96 -16.42
N THR A 421 0.91 0.91 -15.72
CA THR A 421 2.19 0.41 -16.26
C THR A 421 2.14 -1.09 -16.52
N ALA A 422 1.51 -1.87 -15.63
CA ALA A 422 1.33 -3.30 -15.82
C ALA A 422 0.52 -3.59 -17.08
N GLU A 423 -0.61 -2.90 -17.26
CA GLU A 423 -1.48 -3.04 -18.43
C GLU A 423 -0.80 -2.60 -19.74
N GLU A 424 0.08 -1.59 -19.69
CA GLU A 424 0.90 -1.21 -20.84
C GLU A 424 1.92 -2.29 -21.20
N ILE A 425 2.65 -2.81 -20.20
CA ILE A 425 3.65 -3.88 -20.41
C ILE A 425 2.97 -5.16 -20.93
N TRP A 426 1.81 -5.50 -20.39
CA TRP A 426 1.06 -6.71 -20.74
C TRP A 426 0.82 -6.86 -22.25
N LYS A 427 0.53 -5.74 -22.92
CA LYS A 427 0.26 -5.70 -24.37
C LYS A 427 1.49 -5.93 -25.24
N GLU A 428 2.67 -5.78 -24.66
CA GLU A 428 3.96 -5.90 -25.35
C GLU A 428 4.62 -7.27 -25.10
N ILE A 429 4.08 -8.09 -24.17
CA ILE A 429 4.60 -9.43 -23.92
C ILE A 429 4.19 -10.34 -25.09
N PRO A 430 5.14 -11.03 -25.77
CA PRO A 430 4.81 -11.93 -26.85
C PRO A 430 4.07 -13.17 -26.33
N GLY A 431 3.06 -13.65 -27.05
CA GLY A 431 2.32 -14.86 -26.69
C GLY A 431 0.81 -14.65 -26.79
N ASN A 432 0.06 -15.62 -26.28
CA ASN A 432 -1.39 -15.56 -26.23
C ASN A 432 -1.84 -15.28 -24.79
N HIS A 433 -2.43 -14.11 -24.58
CA HIS A 433 -2.82 -13.60 -23.27
C HIS A 433 -4.28 -13.18 -23.24
N SER A 434 -4.83 -13.03 -22.04
CA SER A 434 -6.07 -12.28 -21.86
C SER A 434 -5.90 -10.83 -22.34
N GLU A 435 -7.00 -10.18 -22.69
CA GLU A 435 -6.99 -8.78 -23.17
C GLU A 435 -6.36 -7.81 -22.17
N THR A 436 -6.49 -8.10 -20.87
CA THR A 436 -5.95 -7.29 -19.78
C THR A 436 -5.26 -8.17 -18.73
N VAL A 437 -4.27 -7.60 -18.05
CA VAL A 437 -3.59 -8.25 -16.92
C VAL A 437 -4.53 -8.45 -15.72
N PHE A 438 -5.59 -7.62 -15.58
CA PHE A 438 -6.45 -7.62 -14.39
C PHE A 438 -7.38 -8.84 -14.27
N VAL A 439 -7.41 -9.71 -15.28
CA VAL A 439 -8.12 -11.00 -15.23
C VAL A 439 -7.16 -12.19 -15.18
N SER A 440 -5.85 -11.93 -15.09
CA SER A 440 -4.83 -12.96 -14.98
C SER A 440 -4.58 -13.36 -13.52
N THR A 441 -4.11 -14.59 -13.32
CA THR A 441 -3.66 -15.11 -12.02
C THR A 441 -2.15 -14.95 -11.88
N TRP A 442 -1.61 -15.28 -10.69
CA TRP A 442 -0.17 -15.39 -10.47
C TRP A 442 0.52 -16.26 -11.53
N TYR A 443 1.77 -15.94 -11.85
CA TYR A 443 2.45 -16.62 -12.94
C TYR A 443 2.89 -18.03 -12.52
N GLU A 444 2.46 -19.05 -13.26
CA GLU A 444 2.75 -20.46 -12.95
C GLU A 444 3.98 -20.99 -13.69
N GLY A 445 4.58 -20.22 -14.60
CA GLY A 445 5.74 -20.64 -15.38
C GLY A 445 7.09 -20.51 -14.67
N LEU A 446 7.11 -20.13 -13.39
CA LEU A 446 8.34 -20.05 -12.60
C LEU A 446 8.69 -21.41 -12.02
N THR A 447 9.97 -21.77 -12.12
CA THR A 447 10.51 -23.01 -11.52
C THR A 447 11.50 -22.64 -10.42
N ALA A 448 11.30 -23.15 -9.21
CA ALA A 448 12.23 -22.96 -8.10
C ALA A 448 13.60 -23.54 -8.45
N LEU A 449 14.67 -22.87 -8.00
CA LEU A 449 16.03 -23.37 -8.18
C LEU A 449 16.24 -24.64 -7.36
N ASP A 450 16.88 -25.66 -7.94
CA ASP A 450 17.31 -26.83 -7.18
C ASP A 450 18.54 -26.49 -6.32
N GLU A 451 18.28 -26.25 -5.03
CA GLU A 451 19.31 -25.91 -4.05
C GLU A 451 20.30 -27.04 -3.75
N SER A 452 20.04 -28.27 -4.22
CA SER A 452 20.96 -29.41 -4.08
C SER A 452 22.08 -29.42 -5.13
N THR A 453 21.97 -28.59 -6.17
CA THR A 453 22.99 -28.43 -7.21
C THR A 453 24.18 -27.61 -6.71
N GLN A 454 25.33 -27.70 -7.40
CA GLN A 454 26.53 -26.94 -7.05
C GLN A 454 26.37 -25.42 -7.30
N MET A 455 25.60 -25.03 -8.31
CA MET A 455 25.31 -23.62 -8.66
C MET A 455 23.97 -23.17 -8.09
N ASN A 456 23.81 -23.35 -6.79
CA ASN A 456 22.63 -22.99 -6.02
C ASN A 456 22.57 -21.49 -5.66
N SER A 457 21.61 -21.07 -4.84
CA SER A 457 21.45 -19.65 -4.46
C SER A 457 22.69 -19.08 -3.73
N GLU A 458 23.35 -19.88 -2.89
CA GLU A 458 24.57 -19.47 -2.17
C GLU A 458 25.73 -19.22 -3.15
N TYR A 459 25.89 -20.11 -4.15
CA TYR A 459 26.90 -19.94 -5.19
C TYR A 459 26.78 -18.59 -5.89
N TRP A 460 25.57 -18.24 -6.34
CA TRP A 460 25.35 -16.98 -7.07
C TRP A 460 25.45 -15.75 -6.18
N ALA A 461 25.07 -15.85 -4.90
CA ALA A 461 25.32 -14.78 -3.93
C ALA A 461 26.82 -14.50 -3.78
N ASP A 462 27.65 -15.54 -3.69
CA ASP A 462 29.11 -15.39 -3.68
C ASP A 462 29.63 -14.81 -5.00
N MET A 463 29.10 -15.22 -6.15
CA MET A 463 29.49 -14.65 -7.46
C MET A 463 29.18 -13.15 -7.54
N MET A 464 28.03 -12.73 -7.02
CA MET A 464 27.67 -11.31 -6.92
C MET A 464 28.63 -10.55 -6.00
N ALA A 465 29.04 -11.14 -4.87
CA ALA A 465 30.02 -10.56 -3.96
C ALA A 465 31.40 -10.41 -4.61
N VAL A 466 31.90 -11.46 -5.27
CA VAL A 466 33.16 -11.43 -6.05
C VAL A 466 33.09 -10.35 -7.12
N ARG A 467 32.01 -10.30 -7.89
CA ARG A 467 31.84 -9.30 -8.96
C ARG A 467 31.79 -7.88 -8.40
N SER A 468 31.13 -7.67 -7.26
CA SER A 468 31.11 -6.36 -6.59
C SER A 468 32.51 -5.91 -6.18
N ALA A 469 33.30 -6.82 -5.60
CA ALA A 469 34.69 -6.57 -5.24
C ALA A 469 35.56 -6.22 -6.45
N VAL A 470 35.42 -6.96 -7.56
CA VAL A 470 36.12 -6.69 -8.83
C VAL A 470 35.66 -5.36 -9.44
N ALA A 471 34.36 -5.08 -9.48
CA ALA A 471 33.83 -3.84 -10.02
C ALA A 471 34.38 -2.61 -9.29
N LYS A 472 34.55 -2.68 -7.96
CA LYS A 472 35.19 -1.64 -7.16
C LYS A 472 36.65 -1.42 -7.56
N GLN A 473 37.42 -2.49 -7.73
CA GLN A 473 38.81 -2.39 -8.16
C GLN A 473 38.92 -1.80 -9.58
N LEU A 474 38.04 -2.22 -10.49
CA LEU A 474 37.98 -1.66 -11.85
C LEU A 474 37.58 -0.18 -11.85
N GLU A 475 36.68 0.25 -10.96
CA GLU A 475 36.34 1.67 -10.79
C GLU A 475 37.53 2.49 -10.31
N GLN A 476 38.33 1.96 -9.39
CA GLN A 476 39.57 2.61 -8.96
C GLN A 476 40.54 2.78 -10.13
N LEU A 477 40.75 1.73 -10.94
CA LEU A 477 41.59 1.81 -12.14
C LEU A 477 41.07 2.79 -13.20
N ARG A 478 39.74 2.96 -13.31
CA ARG A 478 39.13 4.00 -14.16
C ARG A 478 39.45 5.40 -13.65
N ASN A 479 39.33 5.62 -12.34
CA ASN A 479 39.66 6.91 -11.70
C ASN A 479 41.14 7.26 -11.86
N ASP A 480 42.00 6.25 -11.77
CA ASP A 480 43.45 6.37 -11.98
C ASP A 480 43.84 6.43 -13.46
N LYS A 481 42.86 6.37 -14.38
CA LYS A 481 43.02 6.43 -15.85
C LYS A 481 43.88 5.30 -16.42
N VAL A 482 43.98 4.19 -15.72
CA VAL A 482 44.66 2.97 -16.18
C VAL A 482 43.81 2.27 -17.24
N ILE A 483 42.50 2.15 -17.00
CA ILE A 483 41.55 1.54 -17.93
C ILE A 483 40.45 2.53 -18.32
N LYS A 484 39.84 2.31 -19.50
CA LYS A 484 38.70 3.13 -19.97
C LYS A 484 37.35 2.51 -19.65
N GLY A 485 37.29 1.19 -19.51
CA GLY A 485 36.09 0.43 -19.14
C GLY A 485 36.46 -0.97 -18.70
N SER A 486 35.51 -1.73 -18.16
CA SER A 486 35.78 -3.07 -17.63
C SER A 486 36.33 -4.03 -18.72
N LEU A 487 35.83 -3.93 -19.96
CA LEU A 487 36.34 -4.71 -21.10
C LEU A 487 37.76 -4.31 -21.55
N THR A 488 38.33 -3.18 -21.08
CA THR A 488 39.74 -2.86 -21.36
C THR A 488 40.68 -3.38 -20.26
N ALA A 489 40.18 -4.24 -19.37
CA ALA A 489 40.93 -4.80 -18.26
C ALA A 489 41.12 -6.32 -18.39
N GLU A 490 42.25 -6.77 -17.85
CA GLU A 490 42.52 -8.16 -17.50
C GLU A 490 42.52 -8.27 -15.98
N VAL A 491 41.87 -9.30 -15.46
CA VAL A 491 41.73 -9.50 -14.01
C VAL A 491 42.32 -10.85 -13.64
N THR A 492 43.16 -10.86 -12.61
CA THR A 492 43.61 -12.08 -11.94
C THR A 492 43.04 -12.08 -10.51
N LEU A 493 42.29 -13.12 -10.19
CA LEU A 493 41.75 -13.37 -8.85
C LEU A 493 42.64 -14.38 -8.13
N TYR A 494 43.12 -14.01 -6.95
CA TYR A 494 43.82 -14.89 -6.04
C TYR A 494 42.89 -15.23 -4.88
N CYS A 495 42.55 -16.51 -4.75
CA CYS A 495 41.49 -16.96 -3.86
C CYS A 495 42.01 -18.01 -2.88
N ASP A 496 41.40 -18.05 -1.69
CA ASP A 496 41.47 -19.24 -0.84
C ASP A 496 40.78 -20.45 -1.49
N ASP A 497 40.97 -21.64 -0.91
CA ASP A 497 40.47 -22.90 -1.47
C ASP A 497 38.94 -22.90 -1.63
N ALA A 498 38.21 -22.23 -0.73
CA ALA A 498 36.76 -22.19 -0.75
C ALA A 498 36.26 -21.40 -1.96
N ILE A 499 36.73 -20.16 -2.14
CA ILE A 499 36.34 -19.30 -3.27
C ILE A 499 36.90 -19.85 -4.58
N PHE A 500 38.14 -20.37 -4.58
CA PHE A 500 38.77 -20.95 -5.77
C PHE A 500 37.93 -22.11 -6.32
N SER A 501 37.46 -23.02 -5.45
CA SER A 501 36.64 -24.15 -5.89
C SER A 501 35.35 -23.71 -6.60
N LYS A 502 34.65 -22.69 -6.07
CA LYS A 502 33.43 -22.13 -6.67
C LYS A 502 33.71 -21.45 -8.01
N LEU A 503 34.71 -20.56 -8.06
CA LEU A 503 35.03 -19.79 -9.28
C LEU A 503 35.61 -20.66 -10.41
N SER A 504 36.32 -21.74 -10.07
CA SER A 504 36.94 -22.62 -11.05
C SER A 504 35.92 -23.30 -11.97
N MET A 505 34.68 -23.44 -11.51
CA MET A 505 33.59 -24.02 -12.29
C MET A 505 33.25 -23.21 -13.54
N LEU A 506 33.43 -21.88 -13.53
CA LEU A 506 33.09 -21.03 -14.67
C LEU A 506 34.14 -21.08 -15.79
N GLU A 507 35.33 -21.63 -15.52
CA GLU A 507 36.44 -21.68 -16.47
C GLU A 507 36.64 -20.33 -17.19
N ASP A 508 36.68 -20.34 -18.53
CA ASP A 508 36.85 -19.16 -19.38
C ASP A 508 35.62 -18.22 -19.36
N GLU A 509 34.46 -18.68 -18.89
CA GLU A 509 33.25 -17.87 -18.77
C GLU A 509 33.26 -16.92 -17.58
N LEU A 510 34.21 -17.08 -16.64
CA LEU A 510 34.39 -16.17 -15.51
C LEU A 510 34.50 -14.71 -15.97
N ARG A 511 35.17 -14.45 -17.09
CA ARG A 511 35.32 -13.10 -17.63
C ARG A 511 33.99 -12.47 -18.05
N PHE A 512 32.98 -13.26 -18.41
CA PHE A 512 31.66 -12.75 -18.78
C PHE A 512 30.90 -12.30 -17.54
N VAL A 513 30.99 -13.10 -16.46
CA VAL A 513 30.44 -12.73 -15.16
C VAL A 513 31.11 -11.45 -14.63
N LEU A 514 32.43 -11.32 -14.77
CA LEU A 514 33.19 -10.13 -14.35
C LEU A 514 33.12 -8.94 -15.32
N ILE A 515 32.61 -9.16 -16.54
CA ILE A 515 32.54 -8.17 -17.63
C ILE A 515 33.92 -7.61 -17.97
N THR A 516 34.90 -8.51 -18.10
CA THR A 516 36.29 -8.19 -18.44
C THR A 516 36.71 -8.90 -19.72
N SER A 517 37.81 -8.46 -20.33
CA SER A 517 38.31 -9.14 -21.53
C SER A 517 38.97 -10.47 -21.23
N ASP A 518 39.60 -10.57 -20.05
CA ASP A 518 40.13 -11.81 -19.51
C ASP A 518 39.94 -11.86 -17.99
N ALA A 519 39.82 -13.09 -17.50
CA ALA A 519 39.78 -13.41 -16.08
C ALA A 519 40.64 -14.65 -15.84
N THR A 520 41.62 -14.54 -14.96
CA THR A 520 42.48 -15.65 -14.55
C THR A 520 42.24 -15.95 -13.08
N LEU A 521 42.06 -17.21 -12.72
CA LEU A 521 41.90 -17.64 -11.34
C LEU A 521 43.18 -18.34 -10.86
N LYS A 522 43.69 -17.95 -9.69
CA LYS A 522 44.89 -18.53 -9.07
C LYS A 522 44.69 -18.80 -7.58
N PRO A 523 45.39 -19.78 -6.99
CA PRO A 523 45.40 -19.97 -5.55
C PRO A 523 46.09 -18.81 -4.83
N ILE A 524 45.74 -18.59 -3.56
CA ILE A 524 46.35 -17.55 -2.72
C ILE A 524 47.88 -17.71 -2.57
N SER A 525 48.41 -18.93 -2.74
CA SER A 525 49.85 -19.19 -2.71
C SER A 525 50.62 -18.46 -3.82
N ASP A 526 49.96 -18.16 -4.92
CA ASP A 526 50.56 -17.59 -6.12
C ASP A 526 50.37 -16.06 -6.17
N LYS A 527 49.83 -15.48 -5.09
CA LYS A 527 49.50 -14.07 -4.96
C LYS A 527 50.72 -13.19 -5.20
N THR A 528 50.57 -12.24 -6.11
CA THR A 528 51.57 -11.21 -6.40
C THR A 528 51.56 -10.08 -5.37
N ASP A 529 52.61 -9.27 -5.36
CA ASP A 529 52.68 -8.05 -4.53
C ASP A 529 51.74 -6.94 -5.05
N SER A 530 51.36 -6.99 -6.32
CA SER A 530 50.38 -6.09 -6.96
C SER A 530 48.92 -6.40 -6.59
N ALA A 531 48.64 -7.61 -6.10
CA ALA A 531 47.28 -8.02 -5.76
C ALA A 531 46.79 -7.32 -4.49
N ILE A 532 45.65 -6.64 -4.60
CA ILE A 532 45.02 -5.88 -3.51
C ILE A 532 43.99 -6.74 -2.81
N GLU A 533 43.99 -6.74 -1.48
CA GLU A 533 42.97 -7.42 -0.68
C GLU A 533 41.60 -6.79 -0.93
N SER A 534 40.61 -7.61 -1.25
CA SER A 534 39.26 -7.15 -1.47
C SER A 534 38.47 -7.07 -0.17
N GLU A 535 37.27 -6.50 -0.22
CA GLU A 535 36.36 -6.48 0.93
C GLU A 535 35.74 -7.85 1.23
N MET A 536 35.84 -8.78 0.29
CA MET A 536 35.46 -10.17 0.47
C MET A 536 36.66 -10.92 1.10
N PRO A 537 36.51 -11.45 2.33
CA PRO A 537 37.58 -12.24 2.96
C PRO A 537 37.98 -13.41 2.06
N GLY A 538 39.29 -13.65 1.94
CA GLY A 538 39.80 -14.75 1.12
C GLY A 538 40.00 -14.41 -0.37
N LEU A 539 39.73 -13.18 -0.80
CA LEU A 539 39.85 -12.75 -2.20
C LEU A 539 40.82 -11.55 -2.35
N TRP A 540 41.83 -11.72 -3.20
CA TRP A 540 42.73 -10.67 -3.67
C TRP A 540 42.61 -10.49 -5.18
N ILE A 541 42.73 -9.25 -5.63
CA ILE A 541 42.47 -8.86 -7.01
C ILE A 541 43.69 -8.12 -7.55
N ASP A 542 44.23 -8.62 -8.66
CA ASP A 542 45.21 -7.93 -9.48
C ASP A 542 44.56 -7.62 -10.84
N ALA A 543 44.52 -6.36 -11.22
CA ALA A 543 43.83 -5.94 -12.44
C ALA A 543 44.62 -4.84 -13.15
N GLY A 544 44.67 -4.92 -14.48
CA GLY A 544 45.46 -4.01 -15.31
C GLY A 544 44.83 -3.80 -16.68
N ALA A 545 45.36 -2.81 -17.42
CA ALA A 545 44.96 -2.62 -18.80
C ALA A 545 45.43 -3.79 -19.68
N THR A 546 44.57 -4.22 -20.60
CA THR A 546 44.96 -5.18 -21.63
C THR A 546 45.66 -4.47 -22.80
N ASP A 547 46.73 -5.08 -23.31
CA ASP A 547 47.40 -4.67 -24.55
C ASP A 547 46.81 -5.37 -25.80
N LYS A 548 45.81 -6.25 -25.61
CA LYS A 548 45.18 -7.00 -26.70
C LYS A 548 44.29 -6.10 -27.56
N VAL A 549 44.08 -6.50 -28.80
CA VAL A 549 43.34 -5.70 -29.79
C VAL A 549 41.84 -5.87 -29.58
N LYS A 550 41.09 -4.76 -29.64
CA LYS A 550 39.62 -4.74 -29.48
C LYS A 550 38.93 -5.41 -30.68
N CYS A 551 38.04 -6.37 -30.41
CA CYS A 551 37.07 -6.86 -31.39
C CYS A 551 36.00 -5.80 -31.68
N ALA A 552 35.74 -5.49 -32.95
CA ALA A 552 34.77 -4.48 -33.36
C ALA A 552 33.31 -4.82 -32.99
N ARG A 553 32.98 -6.12 -32.87
CA ARG A 553 31.61 -6.61 -32.61
C ARG A 553 31.30 -6.75 -31.12
N CYS A 554 32.02 -7.61 -30.39
CA CYS A 554 31.75 -7.86 -28.97
C CYS A 554 32.51 -6.94 -28.00
N TRP A 555 33.46 -6.16 -28.52
CA TRP A 555 34.31 -5.24 -27.75
C TRP A 555 35.26 -5.86 -26.74
N HIS A 556 35.30 -7.19 -26.61
CA HIS A 556 36.38 -7.88 -25.92
C HIS A 556 37.71 -7.65 -26.66
N HIS A 557 38.77 -7.52 -25.87
CA HIS A 557 40.14 -7.39 -26.32
C HIS A 557 40.79 -8.76 -26.33
N ARG A 558 41.32 -9.16 -27.48
CA ARG A 558 41.70 -10.54 -27.76
C ARG A 558 42.94 -10.63 -28.63
N GLU A 559 43.74 -11.66 -28.42
CA GLU A 559 45.00 -11.83 -29.14
C GLU A 559 44.81 -12.26 -30.59
N GLU A 560 43.69 -12.93 -30.89
CA GLU A 560 43.34 -13.42 -32.22
C GLU A 560 42.79 -12.33 -33.16
N VAL A 561 42.39 -11.18 -32.62
CA VAL A 561 41.92 -10.05 -33.44
C VAL A 561 43.08 -9.52 -34.30
N GLY A 562 42.86 -9.42 -35.60
CA GLY A 562 43.88 -9.11 -36.60
C GLY A 562 44.59 -10.32 -37.21
N LYS A 563 44.32 -11.54 -36.71
CA LYS A 563 44.91 -12.79 -37.22
C LYS A 563 43.97 -13.61 -38.12
N ILE A 564 42.67 -13.27 -38.15
CA ILE A 564 41.66 -13.95 -38.98
C ILE A 564 41.55 -13.23 -40.32
N ALA A 565 41.98 -13.88 -41.40
CA ALA A 565 42.12 -13.25 -42.73
C ALA A 565 40.79 -12.68 -43.28
N GLU A 566 39.69 -13.39 -43.11
CA GLU A 566 38.37 -13.00 -43.62
C GLU A 566 37.67 -11.94 -42.75
N HIS A 567 38.04 -11.87 -41.46
CA HIS A 567 37.45 -10.97 -40.47
C HIS A 567 38.52 -10.34 -39.56
N PRO A 568 39.37 -9.43 -40.08
CA PRO A 568 40.53 -8.92 -39.34
C PRO A 568 40.17 -8.09 -38.10
N GLU A 569 38.95 -7.55 -38.03
CA GLU A 569 38.49 -6.77 -36.86
C GLU A 569 37.73 -7.60 -35.82
N LEU A 570 37.57 -8.92 -36.04
CA LEU A 570 36.77 -9.80 -35.19
C LEU A 570 37.64 -10.81 -34.43
N CYS A 571 37.17 -11.21 -33.25
CA CYS A 571 37.70 -12.38 -32.54
C CYS A 571 37.04 -13.67 -33.08
N GLN A 572 37.66 -14.82 -32.85
CA GLN A 572 37.19 -16.11 -33.38
C GLN A 572 35.74 -16.39 -32.99
N ARG A 573 35.41 -16.19 -31.70
CA ARG A 573 34.05 -16.30 -31.17
C ARG A 573 33.01 -15.48 -31.95
N CYS A 574 33.36 -14.26 -32.33
CA CYS A 574 32.45 -13.42 -33.12
C CYS A 574 32.28 -13.92 -34.55
N VAL A 575 33.31 -14.54 -35.12
CA VAL A 575 33.28 -15.17 -36.44
C VAL A 575 32.37 -16.40 -36.41
N ASP A 576 32.55 -17.27 -35.41
CA ASP A 576 31.75 -18.49 -35.23
C ASP A 576 30.24 -18.18 -35.09
N ASN A 577 29.91 -17.00 -34.56
CA ASN A 577 28.53 -16.53 -34.36
C ASN A 577 27.91 -15.81 -35.58
N ILE A 578 28.69 -15.35 -36.56
CA ILE A 578 28.16 -14.70 -37.78
C ILE A 578 28.21 -15.58 -39.02
N ASP A 579 29.12 -16.56 -39.05
CA ASP A 579 29.24 -17.46 -40.18
C ASP A 579 28.00 -18.39 -40.21
N GLU A 580 27.29 -18.42 -41.34
CA GLU A 580 26.12 -19.27 -41.51
C GLU A 580 26.45 -20.75 -41.35
N SER A 581 27.70 -21.13 -41.62
CA SER A 581 28.22 -22.49 -41.44
C SER A 581 28.71 -22.79 -40.03
N GLY A 582 28.84 -21.78 -39.17
CA GLY A 582 29.25 -21.92 -37.77
C GLY A 582 28.13 -22.49 -36.89
N GLU A 583 28.50 -23.38 -35.97
CA GLU A 583 27.59 -23.89 -34.93
C GLU A 583 27.25 -22.82 -33.87
N GLY A 584 27.92 -21.66 -33.89
CA GLY A 584 27.83 -20.62 -32.87
C GLY A 584 28.69 -20.94 -31.65
N GLU A 585 28.82 -19.98 -30.74
CA GLU A 585 29.52 -20.22 -29.48
C GLU A 585 28.71 -21.09 -28.53
N VAL A 586 29.39 -21.98 -27.80
CA VAL A 586 28.80 -22.78 -26.72
C VAL A 586 29.03 -22.04 -25.39
N ARG A 587 27.99 -21.98 -24.57
CA ARG A 587 28.05 -21.55 -23.17
C ARG A 587 27.56 -22.67 -22.28
N HIS A 588 28.17 -22.82 -21.11
CA HIS A 588 27.85 -23.81 -20.11
C HIS A 588 27.25 -23.18 -18.85
N PHE A 589 27.53 -21.91 -18.55
CA PHE A 589 27.14 -21.27 -17.29
C PHE A 589 26.50 -19.89 -17.48
N ALA A 590 27.20 -18.96 -18.15
CA ALA A 590 26.91 -17.52 -18.15
C ALA A 590 26.79 -16.88 -19.54
#